data_AF-W1F122-F1
#
_entry.id   AF-W1F122-F1
#
_cell.length_a   1.000
_cell.length_b   1.000
_cell.length_c   1.000
_cell.angle_alpha   90.00
_cell.angle_beta   90.00
_cell.angle_gamma   90.00
#
_symmetry.space_group_name_H-M   'P 1'
#
loop_
_entity.id
_entity.type
_entity.pdbx_description
1 polymer ?
#
loop_
_entity_poly.entity_id
_entity_poly.type
_entity_poly.pdbx_seq_one_letter_code
_entity_poly.pdbx_strand_id
1 'polypeptide(L)'
;MLKLKLRVVFNDGTLNTAMENIHKYVEDPAQKKLLREGDGIGTSATRATIVADLKKRGFIENKGKDIISTKLGRGLIAILPELVKSPVMTAINERMLLEIEQGKRDVDSFVKIQEKFVREQIKVINAGAIKVAGGVQISDKYKCKVCGKGLIRRPSKKSGHFWSCSGYPNCKESYPDIKGSPNYNPIKTRLIVEALYD
;
A
#
# COMPACT_ATOMS: atom_id res chain seq x y z
N MET A 1 -34.85 10.36 11.24
CA MET A 1 -33.70 11.08 11.83
C MET A 1 -32.44 10.24 11.64
N LEU A 2 -31.58 10.59 10.69
CA LEU A 2 -30.25 10.00 10.58
C LEU A 2 -29.45 10.44 11.83
N LYS A 3 -29.23 9.53 12.78
CA LYS A 3 -28.35 9.76 13.92
C LYS A 3 -26.97 10.12 13.36
N LEU A 4 -26.55 11.36 13.54
CA LEU A 4 -25.20 11.81 13.21
C LEU A 4 -24.22 11.03 14.10
N LYS A 5 -23.66 9.94 13.56
CA LYS A 5 -22.70 9.11 14.28
C LYS A 5 -21.45 9.95 14.50
N LEU A 6 -21.18 10.32 15.76
CA LEU A 6 -20.04 11.16 16.12
C LEU A 6 -18.78 10.51 15.55
N ARG A 7 -18.01 11.26 14.75
CA ARG A 7 -16.78 10.75 14.14
C ARG A 7 -15.82 10.38 15.28
N VAL A 8 -15.48 9.11 15.42
CA VAL A 8 -14.45 8.69 16.37
C VAL A 8 -13.14 9.29 15.91
N VAL A 9 -12.61 10.22 16.70
CA VAL A 9 -11.30 10.83 16.46
C VAL A 9 -10.30 10.09 17.33
N PHE A 10 -9.20 9.68 16.71
CA PHE A 10 -8.14 8.96 17.40
C PHE A 10 -6.98 9.89 17.70
N ASN A 11 -6.24 9.62 18.78
CA ASN A 11 -4.87 10.07 19.00
C ASN A 11 -3.99 8.82 19.12
N ASP A 12 -2.69 8.96 19.34
CA ASP A 12 -1.78 7.79 19.43
C ASP A 12 -2.22 6.79 20.52
N GLY A 13 -2.69 7.27 21.68
CA GLY A 13 -3.16 6.43 22.78
C GLY A 13 -4.50 5.74 22.46
N THR A 14 -5.51 6.49 22.02
CA THR A 14 -6.83 5.91 21.72
C THR A 14 -6.81 5.02 20.48
N LEU A 15 -5.92 5.28 19.51
CA LEU A 15 -5.69 4.37 18.39
C LEU A 15 -5.06 3.05 18.87
N ASN A 16 -4.07 3.12 19.75
CA ASN A 16 -3.44 1.92 20.31
C ASN A 16 -4.46 1.06 21.07
N THR A 17 -5.29 1.68 21.92
CA THR A 17 -6.39 0.99 22.61
C THR A 17 -7.40 0.40 21.62
N ALA A 18 -7.70 1.08 20.52
CA ALA A 18 -8.60 0.57 19.49
C ALA A 18 -8.01 -0.62 18.73
N MET A 19 -6.71 -0.59 18.42
CA MET A 19 -6.01 -1.73 17.81
C MET A 19 -6.02 -2.95 18.71
N GLU A 20 -5.86 -2.76 20.02
CA GLU A 20 -5.97 -3.83 21.01
C GLU A 20 -7.39 -4.41 21.13
N ASN A 21 -8.40 -3.54 21.08
CA ASN A 21 -9.80 -3.89 21.31
C ASN A 21 -10.61 -3.85 20.01
N ILE A 22 -10.05 -4.36 18.92
CA ILE A 22 -10.59 -4.10 17.58
C ILE A 22 -12.03 -4.60 17.39
N HIS A 23 -12.42 -5.65 18.13
CA HIS A 23 -13.78 -6.18 18.18
C HIS A 23 -14.85 -5.15 18.60
N LYS A 24 -14.47 -4.09 19.34
CA LYS A 24 -15.37 -2.98 19.73
C LYS A 24 -15.65 -2.01 18.58
N TYR A 25 -14.77 -1.98 17.57
CA TYR A 25 -14.80 -1.04 16.45
C TYR A 25 -15.31 -1.66 15.15
N VAL A 26 -15.63 -2.95 15.15
CA VAL A 26 -16.28 -3.63 14.02
C VAL A 26 -17.79 -3.47 14.10
N GLU A 27 -18.36 -2.86 13.05
CA GLU A 27 -19.79 -2.58 12.98
C GLU A 27 -20.60 -3.73 12.39
N ASP A 28 -20.03 -4.46 11.42
CA ASP A 28 -20.68 -5.60 10.78
C ASP A 28 -20.89 -6.72 11.80
N PRO A 29 -22.15 -7.09 12.14
CA PRO A 29 -22.44 -8.14 13.10
C PRO A 29 -21.85 -9.50 12.73
N ALA A 30 -21.73 -9.82 11.44
CA ALA A 30 -21.15 -11.07 10.97
C ALA A 30 -19.64 -11.11 11.27
N GLN A 31 -18.93 -10.02 10.99
CA GLN A 31 -17.50 -9.89 11.32
C GLN A 31 -17.28 -9.86 12.83
N LYS A 32 -18.14 -9.16 13.56
CA LYS A 32 -18.04 -9.04 15.02
C LYS A 32 -18.18 -10.40 15.72
N LYS A 33 -19.06 -11.28 15.23
CA LYS A 33 -19.20 -12.67 15.74
C LYS A 33 -17.94 -13.51 15.56
N LEU A 34 -17.09 -13.17 14.60
CA LEU A 34 -15.85 -13.88 14.33
C LEU A 34 -14.69 -13.39 15.20
N LEU A 35 -14.86 -12.28 15.92
CA LEU A 35 -13.88 -11.71 16.84
C LEU A 35 -14.25 -12.00 18.29
N ARG A 36 -13.23 -12.15 19.14
CA ARG A 36 -13.32 -12.43 20.56
C ARG A 36 -12.60 -11.34 21.36
N GLU A 37 -12.86 -11.30 22.66
CA GLU A 37 -12.03 -10.53 23.58
C GLU A 37 -10.59 -11.09 23.55
N GLY A 38 -9.60 -10.21 23.46
CA GLY A 38 -8.21 -10.57 23.22
C GLY A 38 -7.79 -10.60 21.75
N ASP A 39 -8.73 -10.64 20.79
CA ASP A 39 -8.38 -10.44 19.39
C ASP A 39 -8.07 -8.95 19.15
N GLY A 40 -6.82 -8.67 18.84
CA GLY A 40 -6.30 -7.35 18.50
C GLY A 40 -5.47 -7.37 17.23
N ILE A 41 -5.09 -6.18 16.75
CA ILE A 41 -4.17 -6.02 15.63
C ILE A 41 -2.78 -5.66 16.15
N GLY A 42 -1.83 -6.55 15.87
CA GLY A 42 -0.44 -6.41 16.28
C GLY A 42 -0.24 -6.53 17.79
N THR A 43 1.02 -6.67 18.20
CA THR A 43 1.41 -6.76 19.60
C THR A 43 1.72 -5.36 20.16
N SER A 44 1.78 -5.25 21.49
CA SER A 44 2.19 -4.01 22.17
C SER A 44 3.50 -3.44 21.63
N ALA A 45 4.46 -4.31 21.29
CA ALA A 45 5.77 -3.94 20.76
C ALA A 45 5.72 -3.37 19.32
N THR A 46 4.75 -3.79 18.49
CA THR A 46 4.72 -3.42 17.06
C THR A 46 3.80 -2.25 16.73
N ARG A 47 2.78 -1.98 17.56
CA ARG A 47 1.74 -0.98 17.24
C ARG A 47 2.31 0.42 17.05
N ALA A 48 3.21 0.86 17.93
CA ALA A 48 3.85 2.18 17.80
C ALA A 48 4.61 2.32 16.47
N THR A 49 5.38 1.29 16.09
CA THR A 49 6.11 1.26 14.82
C THR A 49 5.16 1.28 13.61
N ILE A 50 4.06 0.52 13.67
CA ILE A 50 3.05 0.52 12.60
C ILE A 50 2.46 1.92 12.41
N VAL A 51 2.06 2.60 13.49
CA VAL A 51 1.50 3.95 13.41
C VAL A 51 2.54 4.94 12.87
N ALA A 52 3.79 4.85 13.31
CA ALA A 52 4.88 5.66 12.79
C ALA A 52 5.12 5.45 11.28
N ASP A 53 5.06 4.21 10.80
CA ASP A 53 5.20 3.88 9.39
C ASP A 53 4.03 4.40 8.54
N LEU A 54 2.79 4.34 9.05
CA LEU A 54 1.63 4.93 8.38
C LEU A 54 1.77 6.45 8.24
N LYS A 55 2.31 7.13 9.25
CA LYS A 55 2.64 8.56 9.22
C LYS A 55 3.74 8.84 8.20
N LYS A 56 4.85 8.10 8.25
CA LYS A 56 6.00 8.22 7.34
C LYS A 56 5.61 8.01 5.87
N ARG A 57 4.67 7.11 5.60
CA ARG A 57 4.13 6.85 4.25
C ARG A 57 3.05 7.84 3.81
N GLY A 58 2.65 8.77 4.68
CA GLY A 58 1.65 9.80 4.39
C GLY A 58 0.23 9.26 4.28
N PHE A 59 -0.09 8.11 4.89
CA PHE A 59 -1.46 7.57 4.91
C PHE A 59 -2.31 8.19 6.02
N ILE A 60 -1.68 8.56 7.12
CA ILE A 60 -2.27 9.30 8.24
C ILE A 60 -1.37 10.47 8.62
N GLU A 61 -1.93 11.49 9.26
CA GLU A 61 -1.20 12.66 9.74
C GLU A 61 -1.78 13.17 11.05
N ASN A 62 -0.98 13.92 11.81
CA ASN A 62 -1.46 14.59 13.01
C ASN A 62 -2.13 15.92 12.64
N LYS A 63 -3.31 16.16 13.20
CA LYS A 63 -3.99 17.45 13.21
C LYS A 63 -4.17 17.89 14.66
N GLY A 64 -3.22 18.65 15.18
CA GLY A 64 -3.10 18.90 16.61
C GLY A 64 -2.79 17.60 17.36
N LYS A 65 -3.60 17.26 18.36
CA LYS A 65 -3.48 16.00 19.12
C LYS A 65 -4.11 14.79 18.44
N ASP A 66 -4.86 15.02 17.37
CA ASP A 66 -5.66 14.01 16.70
C ASP A 66 -4.91 13.42 15.49
N ILE A 67 -5.20 12.17 15.17
CA ILE A 67 -4.77 11.45 13.98
C ILE A 67 -5.92 11.45 12.99
N ILE A 68 -5.64 11.91 11.76
CA ILE A 68 -6.58 11.88 10.65
C ILE A 68 -6.01 11.10 9.47
N SER A 69 -6.88 10.44 8.71
CA SER A 69 -6.48 9.85 7.42
C SER A 69 -6.21 10.95 6.39
N THR A 70 -5.21 10.75 5.54
CA THR A 70 -4.94 11.66 4.40
C THR A 70 -5.81 11.28 3.20
N LYS A 71 -5.79 12.11 2.15
CA LYS A 71 -6.40 11.75 0.85
C LYS A 71 -5.76 10.48 0.27
N LEU A 72 -4.44 10.32 0.42
CA LEU A 72 -3.71 9.14 -0.03
C LEU A 72 -4.14 7.89 0.74
N GLY A 73 -4.21 7.96 2.08
CA GLY A 73 -4.65 6.85 2.92
C GLY A 73 -6.07 6.38 2.60
N ARG A 74 -7.01 7.33 2.44
CA ARG A 74 -8.39 7.00 2.01
C ARG A 74 -8.44 6.42 0.60
N GLY A 75 -7.63 6.94 -0.33
CA GLY A 75 -7.52 6.40 -1.69
C GLY A 75 -7.05 4.95 -1.69
N LEU A 76 -6.03 4.63 -0.87
CA LEU A 76 -5.56 3.25 -0.69
C LEU A 76 -6.65 2.35 -0.10
N ILE A 77 -7.30 2.77 0.98
CA ILE A 77 -8.37 1.96 1.60
C ILE A 77 -9.53 1.73 0.63
N ALA A 78 -9.88 2.71 -0.21
CA ALA A 78 -10.98 2.58 -1.16
C ALA A 78 -10.74 1.47 -2.20
N ILE A 79 -9.50 1.16 -2.52
CA ILE A 79 -9.13 0.24 -3.59
C ILE A 79 -8.76 -1.16 -3.11
N LEU A 80 -8.53 -1.34 -1.81
CA LEU A 80 -8.22 -2.65 -1.25
C LEU A 80 -9.47 -3.55 -1.30
N PRO A 81 -9.31 -4.88 -1.39
CA PRO A 81 -10.41 -5.82 -1.16
C PRO A 81 -10.96 -5.69 0.26
N GLU A 82 -12.27 -5.89 0.45
CA GLU A 82 -12.90 -5.82 1.78
C GLU A 82 -12.25 -6.78 2.80
N LEU A 83 -11.86 -7.97 2.34
CA LEU A 83 -11.18 -8.94 3.20
C LEU A 83 -9.86 -8.40 3.79
N VAL A 84 -9.09 -7.64 3.01
CA VAL A 84 -7.80 -7.07 3.44
C VAL A 84 -7.99 -5.91 4.42
N LYS A 85 -9.12 -5.22 4.37
CA LYS A 85 -9.47 -4.15 5.32
C LYS A 85 -10.00 -4.70 6.64
N SER A 86 -10.48 -5.95 6.64
CA SER A 86 -11.18 -6.51 7.79
C SER A 86 -10.20 -6.96 8.88
N PRO A 87 -10.41 -6.55 10.13
CA PRO A 87 -9.63 -7.05 11.27
C PRO A 87 -9.86 -8.55 11.53
N VAL A 88 -10.93 -9.13 11.00
CA VAL A 88 -11.22 -10.56 11.09
C VAL A 88 -10.13 -11.39 10.43
N MET A 89 -9.58 -10.93 9.30
CA MET A 89 -8.51 -11.65 8.62
C MET A 89 -7.29 -11.81 9.52
N THR A 90 -6.91 -10.75 10.24
CA THR A 90 -5.82 -10.81 11.24
C THR A 90 -6.14 -11.82 12.33
N ALA A 91 -7.32 -11.75 12.94
CA ALA A 91 -7.70 -12.67 14.01
C ALA A 91 -7.71 -14.14 13.58
N ILE A 92 -8.18 -14.44 12.36
CA ILE A 92 -8.15 -15.80 11.80
C ILE A 92 -6.71 -16.26 11.60
N ASN A 93 -5.84 -15.42 11.05
CA ASN A 93 -4.43 -15.77 10.84
C ASN A 93 -3.71 -16.02 12.17
N GLU A 94 -3.91 -15.16 13.18
CA GLU A 94 -3.31 -15.35 14.51
C GLU A 94 -3.75 -16.68 15.15
N ARG A 95 -5.03 -17.05 15.01
CA ARG A 95 -5.51 -18.37 15.47
C ARG A 95 -4.85 -19.53 14.74
N MET A 96 -4.69 -19.42 13.42
CA MET A 96 -3.96 -20.45 12.64
C MET A 96 -2.51 -20.56 13.09
N LEU A 97 -1.84 -19.45 13.41
CA LEU A 97 -0.48 -19.43 13.93
C LEU A 97 -0.39 -20.07 15.33
N LEU A 98 -1.36 -19.82 16.21
CA LEU A 98 -1.47 -20.48 17.51
C LEU A 98 -1.72 -21.99 17.38
N GLU A 99 -2.53 -22.42 16.40
CA GLU A 99 -2.71 -23.84 16.11
C GLU A 99 -1.40 -24.50 15.67
N ILE A 100 -0.58 -23.80 14.89
CA ILE A 100 0.76 -24.27 14.49
C ILE A 100 1.67 -24.40 15.71
N GLU A 101 1.72 -23.36 16.55
CA GLU A 101 2.52 -23.37 17.79
C GLU A 101 2.14 -24.55 18.69
N GLN A 102 0.85 -24.90 18.75
CA GLN A 102 0.32 -26.02 19.52
C GLN A 102 0.45 -27.38 18.81
N GLY A 103 1.04 -27.44 17.61
CA GLY A 103 1.17 -28.66 16.81
C GLY A 103 -0.14 -29.21 16.25
N LYS A 104 -1.22 -28.40 16.24
CA LYS A 104 -2.56 -28.78 15.75
C LYS A 104 -2.75 -28.51 14.26
N ARG A 105 -1.85 -27.74 13.65
CA ARG A 105 -1.86 -27.39 12.23
C ARG A 105 -0.44 -27.49 11.68
N ASP A 106 -0.32 -27.97 10.45
CA ASP A 106 0.95 -27.96 9.75
C ASP A 106 1.24 -26.59 9.10
N VAL A 107 2.52 -26.21 9.12
CA VAL A 107 3.00 -24.94 8.55
C VAL A 107 2.73 -24.86 7.06
N ASP A 108 2.92 -25.95 6.32
CA ASP A 108 2.81 -25.99 4.86
C ASP A 108 1.38 -25.68 4.39
N SER A 109 0.37 -26.19 5.07
CA SER A 109 -1.04 -25.91 4.78
C SER A 109 -1.37 -24.44 5.02
N PHE A 110 -0.86 -23.85 6.10
CA PHE A 110 -1.01 -22.41 6.32
C PHE A 110 -0.38 -21.60 5.19
N VAL A 111 0.87 -21.92 4.81
CA VAL A 111 1.58 -21.25 3.71
C VAL A 111 0.81 -21.40 2.39
N LYS A 112 0.30 -22.59 2.07
CA LYS A 112 -0.50 -22.83 0.86
C LYS A 112 -1.78 -21.98 0.81
N ILE A 113 -2.45 -21.79 1.95
CA ILE A 113 -3.63 -20.91 2.05
C ILE A 113 -3.24 -19.47 1.75
N GLN A 114 -2.16 -18.96 2.36
CA GLN A 114 -1.69 -17.59 2.13
C GLN A 114 -1.23 -17.38 0.68
N GLU A 115 -0.51 -18.36 0.11
CA GLU A 115 -0.04 -18.30 -1.28
C GLU A 115 -1.22 -18.26 -2.26
N LYS A 116 -2.21 -19.13 -2.07
CA LYS A 116 -3.42 -19.14 -2.89
C LYS A 116 -4.13 -17.79 -2.83
N PHE A 117 -4.32 -17.25 -1.62
CA PHE A 117 -4.93 -15.94 -1.42
C PHE A 117 -4.17 -14.83 -2.18
N VAL A 118 -2.84 -14.75 -2.02
CA VAL A 118 -2.01 -13.75 -2.70
C VAL A 118 -2.10 -13.89 -4.22
N ARG A 119 -2.06 -15.13 -4.75
CA ARG A 119 -2.19 -15.39 -6.20
C ARG A 119 -3.55 -14.93 -6.73
N GLU A 120 -4.63 -15.15 -5.99
CA GLU A 120 -5.96 -14.68 -6.35
C GLU A 120 -6.05 -13.14 -6.36
N GLN A 121 -5.49 -12.47 -5.36
CA GLN A 121 -5.45 -11.00 -5.34
C GLN A 121 -4.63 -10.43 -6.50
N ILE A 122 -3.49 -11.03 -6.84
CA ILE A 122 -2.67 -10.63 -7.99
C ILE A 122 -3.43 -10.78 -9.30
N LYS A 123 -4.20 -11.87 -9.48
CA LYS A 123 -5.04 -12.07 -10.67
C LYS A 123 -6.09 -10.95 -10.79
N VAL A 124 -6.78 -10.61 -9.70
CA VAL A 124 -7.77 -9.53 -9.67
C VAL A 124 -7.14 -8.17 -10.02
N ILE A 125 -5.97 -7.88 -9.45
CA ILE A 125 -5.22 -6.65 -9.74
C ILE A 125 -4.81 -6.60 -11.22
N ASN A 126 -4.22 -7.67 -11.75
CA ASN A 126 -3.73 -7.73 -13.13
C ASN A 126 -4.87 -7.68 -14.16
N ALA A 127 -6.07 -8.14 -13.81
CA ALA A 127 -7.27 -8.01 -14.63
C ALA A 127 -7.79 -6.55 -14.70
N GLY A 128 -7.14 -5.59 -14.04
CA GLY A 128 -7.50 -4.18 -14.08
C GLY A 128 -8.68 -3.80 -13.19
N ALA A 129 -9.10 -4.69 -12.28
CA ALA A 129 -10.23 -4.44 -11.37
C ALA A 129 -9.93 -3.35 -10.33
N ILE A 130 -8.66 -3.02 -10.10
CA ILE A 130 -8.23 -2.03 -9.11
C ILE A 130 -7.62 -0.81 -9.80
N LYS A 131 -8.41 0.25 -9.97
CA LYS A 131 -7.94 1.56 -10.43
C LYS A 131 -7.41 2.34 -9.24
N VAL A 132 -6.11 2.24 -8.97
CA VAL A 132 -5.47 2.94 -7.84
C VAL A 132 -5.48 4.46 -8.09
N ALA A 133 -6.29 5.21 -7.34
CA ALA A 133 -6.21 6.66 -7.31
C ALA A 133 -4.87 7.07 -6.67
N GLY A 134 -3.95 7.59 -7.48
CA GLY A 134 -2.55 7.87 -7.08
C GLY A 134 -1.59 6.69 -7.26
N GLY A 135 -2.05 5.56 -7.79
CA GLY A 135 -1.17 4.49 -8.21
C GLY A 135 -0.62 4.77 -9.60
N VAL A 136 0.58 4.23 -9.80
CA VAL A 136 1.27 3.99 -11.05
C VAL A 136 0.30 3.99 -12.25
N GLN A 137 0.14 5.14 -12.89
CA GLN A 137 -0.62 5.25 -14.14
C GLN A 137 0.29 4.79 -15.25
N ILE A 138 0.00 3.60 -15.81
CA ILE A 138 0.67 3.13 -17.01
C ILE A 138 0.11 3.95 -18.16
N SER A 139 0.97 4.69 -18.85
CA SER A 139 0.57 5.53 -19.96
C SER A 139 0.23 4.68 -21.19
N ASP A 140 -0.97 4.91 -21.72
CA ASP A 140 -1.35 4.39 -23.03
C ASP A 140 -0.67 5.15 -24.16
N LYS A 141 -0.37 6.44 -23.95
CA LYS A 141 0.29 7.32 -24.91
C LYS A 141 1.80 7.08 -25.01
N TYR A 142 2.47 6.93 -23.87
CA TYR A 142 3.92 6.85 -23.81
C TYR A 142 4.38 5.41 -23.58
N LYS A 143 5.07 4.84 -24.57
CA LYS A 143 5.55 3.45 -24.58
C LYS A 143 7.07 3.39 -24.48
N CYS A 144 7.58 2.38 -23.79
CA CYS A 144 9.01 2.08 -23.71
C CYS A 144 9.56 1.73 -25.09
N LYS A 145 10.69 2.34 -25.47
CA LYS A 145 11.32 2.10 -26.78
C LYS A 145 12.03 0.76 -26.89
N VAL A 146 12.24 0.06 -25.77
CA VAL A 146 12.92 -1.24 -25.73
C VAL A 146 11.95 -2.42 -25.75
N CYS A 147 10.85 -2.37 -24.98
CA CYS A 147 9.92 -3.50 -24.87
C CYS A 147 8.46 -3.20 -25.27
N GLY A 148 8.15 -1.97 -25.69
CA GLY A 148 6.80 -1.58 -26.14
C GLY A 148 5.74 -1.43 -25.04
N LYS A 149 6.02 -1.84 -23.80
CA LYS A 149 5.09 -1.66 -22.66
C LYS A 149 4.93 -0.18 -22.29
N GLY A 150 3.80 0.18 -21.67
CA GLY A 150 3.55 1.55 -21.24
C GLY A 150 4.53 2.08 -20.19
N LEU A 151 4.70 3.40 -20.15
CA LEU A 151 5.57 4.09 -19.19
C LEU A 151 4.79 4.62 -17.99
N ILE A 152 5.45 4.68 -16.85
CA ILE A 152 4.92 5.16 -15.59
C ILE A 152 5.68 6.42 -15.18
N ARG A 153 4.97 7.53 -14.96
CA ARG A 153 5.54 8.76 -14.39
C ARG A 153 5.69 8.64 -12.88
N ARG A 154 6.90 8.79 -12.36
CA ARG A 154 7.24 8.66 -10.94
C ARG A 154 7.95 9.92 -10.44
N PRO A 155 7.81 10.31 -9.17
CA PRO A 155 8.61 11.38 -8.58
C PRO A 155 10.07 10.96 -8.42
N SER A 156 11.01 11.87 -8.68
CA SER A 156 12.45 11.67 -8.52
C SER A 156 12.94 12.07 -7.13
N LYS A 157 14.02 11.43 -6.65
CA LYS A 157 14.69 11.79 -5.38
C LYS A 157 15.32 13.20 -5.41
N LYS A 158 15.76 13.66 -6.59
CA LYS A 158 16.47 14.94 -6.77
C LYS A 158 15.55 16.06 -7.27
N SER A 159 14.28 16.02 -6.87
CA SER A 159 13.18 16.83 -7.39
C SER A 159 12.76 16.48 -8.84
N GLY A 160 11.52 16.80 -9.20
CA GLY A 160 10.96 16.52 -10.52
C GLY A 160 10.38 15.11 -10.67
N HIS A 161 10.13 14.70 -11.91
CA HIS A 161 9.56 13.39 -12.26
C HIS A 161 10.46 12.67 -13.26
N PHE A 162 10.27 11.37 -13.41
CA PHE A 162 10.86 10.55 -14.46
C PHE A 162 9.85 9.52 -14.94
N TRP A 163 10.03 9.01 -16.15
CA TRP A 163 9.24 7.93 -16.70
C TRP A 163 10.02 6.62 -16.58
N SER A 164 9.35 5.55 -16.17
CA SER A 164 9.96 4.22 -16.02
C SER A 164 9.11 3.17 -16.71
N CYS A 165 9.74 2.13 -17.24
CA CYS A 165 9.02 1.05 -17.89
C CYS A 165 8.12 0.29 -16.90
N SER A 166 6.86 0.00 -17.29
CA SER A 166 5.97 -0.88 -16.53
C SER A 166 6.40 -2.35 -16.51
N GLY A 167 7.37 -2.72 -17.36
CA GLY A 167 7.96 -4.05 -17.40
C GLY A 167 9.05 -4.33 -16.36
N TYR A 168 9.35 -3.40 -15.44
CA TYR A 168 10.33 -3.62 -14.37
C TYR A 168 9.92 -4.81 -13.47
N PRO A 169 10.85 -5.69 -13.03
CA PRO A 169 12.31 -5.61 -13.19
C PRO A 169 12.87 -6.13 -14.52
N ASN A 170 12.04 -6.75 -15.37
CA ASN A 170 12.46 -7.37 -16.63
C ASN A 170 12.89 -6.33 -17.68
N CYS A 171 12.32 -5.12 -17.63
CA CYS A 171 12.77 -3.98 -18.42
C CYS A 171 13.06 -2.80 -17.49
N LYS A 172 14.34 -2.39 -17.42
CA LYS A 172 14.84 -1.36 -16.49
C LYS A 172 14.93 0.05 -17.10
N GLU A 173 14.36 0.23 -18.29
CA GLU A 173 14.39 1.51 -18.99
C GLU A 173 13.70 2.63 -18.22
N SER A 174 14.33 3.80 -18.24
CA SER A 174 13.79 5.02 -17.69
C SER A 174 14.19 6.23 -18.53
N TYR A 175 13.32 7.24 -18.54
CA TYR A 175 13.44 8.44 -19.36
C TYR A 175 13.22 9.68 -18.49
N PRO A 176 14.02 10.75 -18.60
CA PRO A 176 13.75 12.00 -17.92
C PRO A 176 12.37 12.57 -18.28
N ASP A 177 11.70 13.25 -17.35
CA ASP A 177 10.46 13.98 -17.63
C ASP A 177 10.78 15.38 -18.17
N ILE A 178 10.22 15.73 -19.32
CA ILE A 178 10.19 17.09 -19.87
C ILE A 178 8.72 17.51 -19.94
N LYS A 179 8.31 18.42 -19.05
CA LYS A 179 6.95 18.98 -19.00
C LYS A 179 5.84 17.91 -19.08
N GLY A 180 6.01 16.79 -18.36
CA GLY A 180 5.03 15.70 -18.36
C GLY A 180 5.14 14.71 -19.52
N SER A 181 6.25 14.69 -20.26
CA SER A 181 6.51 13.74 -21.35
C SER A 181 7.90 13.11 -21.22
N PRO A 182 8.10 11.83 -21.62
CA PRO A 182 9.41 11.19 -21.56
C PRO A 182 10.36 11.75 -22.61
N ASN A 183 11.59 12.08 -22.20
CA ASN A 183 12.68 12.34 -23.13
C ASN A 183 13.34 11.02 -23.56
N TYR A 184 13.02 10.56 -24.77
CA TYR A 184 13.63 9.35 -25.34
C TYR A 184 15.10 9.54 -25.76
N ASN A 185 15.54 10.79 -25.97
CA ASN A 185 16.90 11.14 -26.38
C ASN A 185 17.51 12.15 -25.40
N PRO A 186 17.88 11.74 -24.17
CA PRO A 186 18.63 12.64 -23.31
C PRO A 186 20.00 12.91 -23.94
N ILE A 187 20.24 14.15 -24.35
CA ILE A 187 21.58 14.60 -24.73
C ILE A 187 22.48 14.33 -23.53
N LYS A 188 23.40 13.37 -23.67
CA LYS A 188 24.46 13.16 -22.67
C LYS A 188 25.37 14.38 -22.77
N THR A 189 25.21 15.35 -21.88
CA THR A 189 26.17 16.45 -21.76
C THR A 189 27.48 15.90 -21.19
N ARG A 190 28.31 15.34 -22.08
CA ARG A 190 29.72 15.06 -21.84
C ARG A 190 30.39 15.12 -23.21
N LEU A 191 31.35 16.05 -23.36
CA LEU A 191 32.16 16.38 -24.55
C LEU A 191 31.76 17.68 -25.26
N ILE A 192 32.01 18.84 -24.64
CA ILE A 192 32.52 20.04 -25.34
C ILE A 192 33.46 20.78 -24.37
N VAL A 193 34.66 20.25 -24.12
CA VAL A 193 35.78 21.03 -23.52
C VAL A 193 37.14 20.52 -24.05
N GLU A 194 37.29 20.29 -25.36
CA GLU A 194 38.59 19.93 -25.97
C GLU A 194 38.74 20.53 -27.39
N ALA A 195 38.29 21.77 -27.61
CA ALA A 195 38.44 22.43 -28.92
C ALA A 195 38.72 23.94 -28.83
N LEU A 196 39.43 24.41 -27.80
CA LEU A 196 39.82 25.83 -27.68
C LEU A 196 41.27 26.05 -27.20
N TYR A 197 42.17 25.09 -27.43
CA TYR A 197 43.61 25.28 -27.27
C TYR A 197 44.39 24.49 -28.34
N ASP A 198 44.15 24.81 -29.61
CA ASP A 198 45.13 24.66 -30.68
C ASP A 198 45.24 26.01 -31.41
#